data_AF-A0A1V8S8Z5-F1
#
_entry.id   AF-A0A1V8S8Z5-F1
#
_cell.length_a   1.000
_cell.length_b   1.000
_cell.length_c   1.000
_cell.angle_alpha   90.00
_cell.angle_beta   90.00
_cell.angle_gamma   90.00
#
_symmetry.space_group_name_H-M   'P 1'
#
loop_
_entity.id
_entity.type
_entity.pdbx_description
1 polymer ?
#
loop_
_entity_poly.entity_id
_entity_poly.type
_entity_poly.pdbx_seq_one_letter_code
_entity_poly.pdbx_strand_id
1 'polypeptide(L)'
;MLSTRGLAVQPPTKANSVRNFDPDIVVTDAKATRIIIHSRFPDLLQRFLAHKRNHGSKHEKALYDPSFTWQDLVARFIKKRPLVFMGGDDYTMLRDGNTMRGVDTCEEWDRNGSDAQHLNRYLTLDQYLSYDEIMLSSLVGVSSPSFFINDGSRYNHGEAGRPATFEDRGIIIGLVGARFERDDRMDSTHILPTQGKGFQHPALSELIQSFLGATKNARARFDADMYKARIRFTAEMLLLEANARAGEVKRKAWAYVVGLGLGVWERSRHQPDYYMETFADVIAELDLPHISTIEFAWINMDRTIQQTVIDAGAAKSITVLFSKRNPAEKLDGGELLVLSYAWDGNSFPGNEYWSGSLAGSGDPAAACMSTIAELHNPLVNPEFVKRIKICDGGR
;
A
#
# COMPACT_ATOMS: atom_id res chain seq x y z
N MET A 1 14.40 -6.79 21.02
CA MET A 1 14.54 -7.84 19.99
C MET A 1 13.17 -8.04 19.36
N LEU A 2 13.07 -7.98 18.02
CA LEU A 2 11.82 -8.29 17.32
C LEU A 2 11.43 -9.74 17.64
N SER A 3 10.16 -10.00 17.94
CA SER A 3 9.72 -11.33 18.29
C SER A 3 8.28 -11.60 17.88
N THR A 4 8.10 -12.68 17.14
CA THR A 4 6.79 -13.25 16.78
C THR A 4 6.14 -14.07 17.89
N ARG A 5 6.83 -14.35 19.02
CA ARG A 5 6.30 -15.24 20.08
C ARG A 5 4.97 -14.75 20.68
N GLY A 6 4.74 -13.43 20.65
CA GLY A 6 3.50 -12.82 21.16
C GLY A 6 2.36 -12.74 20.13
N LEU A 7 2.57 -13.15 18.88
CA LEU A 7 1.51 -13.14 17.87
C LEU A 7 0.52 -14.29 18.11
N ALA A 8 -0.78 -13.96 18.09
CA ALA A 8 -1.83 -14.97 18.13
C ALA A 8 -1.77 -15.91 16.91
N VAL A 9 -1.38 -15.36 15.75
CA VAL A 9 -1.17 -16.12 14.51
C VAL A 9 0.31 -16.07 14.15
N GLN A 10 0.93 -17.24 14.10
CA GLN A 10 2.34 -17.34 13.72
C GLN A 10 2.50 -17.21 12.20
N PRO A 11 3.59 -16.60 11.70
CA PRO A 11 3.89 -16.59 10.27
C PRO A 11 3.95 -18.03 9.71
N PRO A 12 3.28 -18.34 8.59
CA PRO A 12 3.27 -19.69 8.01
C PRO A 12 4.62 -20.15 7.46
N THR A 13 5.53 -19.24 7.12
CA THR A 13 6.85 -19.56 6.57
C THR A 13 7.96 -19.27 7.58
N LYS A 14 9.05 -20.03 7.51
CA LYS A 14 10.15 -19.96 8.48
C LYS A 14 11.44 -19.35 7.92
N ALA A 15 11.75 -19.60 6.64
CA ALA A 15 13.05 -19.23 6.06
C ALA A 15 13.27 -17.72 6.03
N ASN A 16 12.23 -16.95 5.77
CA ASN A 16 12.21 -15.49 5.72
C ASN A 16 12.04 -14.82 7.10
N SER A 17 12.06 -15.57 8.20
CA SER A 17 11.98 -14.98 9.54
C SER A 17 13.23 -14.17 9.86
N VAL A 18 13.05 -13.01 10.50
CA VAL A 18 14.16 -12.14 10.89
C VAL A 18 15.17 -12.83 11.82
N ARG A 19 14.76 -13.91 12.51
CA ARG A 19 15.61 -14.69 13.40
C ARG A 19 16.71 -15.48 12.69
N ASN A 20 16.60 -15.66 11.38
CA ASN A 20 17.58 -16.39 10.58
C ASN A 20 18.69 -15.47 10.03
N PHE A 21 18.63 -14.18 10.32
CA PHE A 21 19.58 -13.19 9.84
C PHE A 21 20.36 -12.55 10.99
N ASP A 22 21.39 -11.80 10.63
CA ASP A 22 22.21 -11.05 11.59
C ASP A 22 21.31 -10.12 12.45
N PRO A 23 21.31 -10.31 13.78
CA PRO A 23 20.40 -9.57 14.66
C PRO A 23 20.69 -8.07 14.70
N ASP A 24 21.94 -7.64 14.50
CA ASP A 24 22.31 -6.22 14.52
C ASP A 24 21.84 -5.52 13.24
N ILE A 25 21.94 -6.22 12.09
CA ILE A 25 21.37 -5.74 10.82
C ILE A 25 19.83 -5.68 10.93
N VAL A 26 19.19 -6.71 11.46
CA VAL A 26 17.73 -6.74 11.66
C VAL A 26 17.26 -5.59 12.54
N VAL A 27 17.97 -5.28 13.64
CA VAL A 27 17.64 -4.14 14.49
C VAL A 27 17.78 -2.81 13.73
N THR A 28 18.79 -2.71 12.87
CA THR A 28 19.00 -1.53 12.01
C THR A 28 17.87 -1.39 10.99
N ASP A 29 17.48 -2.46 10.31
CA ASP A 29 16.39 -2.49 9.34
C ASP A 29 15.05 -2.15 9.99
N ALA A 30 14.78 -2.71 11.17
CA ALA A 30 13.58 -2.40 11.93
C ALA A 30 13.53 -0.94 12.37
N LYS A 31 14.66 -0.30 12.67
CA LYS A 31 14.78 1.14 12.94
C LYS A 31 14.66 2.01 11.69
N ALA A 32 15.09 1.50 10.54
CA ALA A 32 15.01 2.16 9.24
C ALA A 32 13.64 1.98 8.56
N THR A 33 12.80 1.07 9.04
CA THR A 33 11.41 0.89 8.60
C THR A 33 10.61 2.15 8.93
N ARG A 34 9.84 2.65 7.96
CA ARG A 34 9.06 3.87 8.09
C ARG A 34 7.76 3.82 7.30
N ILE A 35 6.75 4.51 7.81
CA ILE A 35 5.56 4.85 7.04
C ILE A 35 5.92 5.97 6.08
N ILE A 36 5.47 5.90 4.83
CA ILE A 36 5.62 6.97 3.85
C ILE A 36 4.24 7.56 3.51
N ILE A 37 4.16 8.89 3.47
CA ILE A 37 2.96 9.63 3.10
C ILE A 37 3.31 10.78 2.14
N HIS A 38 2.37 11.19 1.31
CA HIS A 38 2.52 12.38 0.47
C HIS A 38 2.51 13.68 1.29
N SER A 39 3.25 14.71 0.87
CA SER A 39 3.38 16.02 1.54
C SER A 39 2.05 16.74 1.81
N ARG A 40 1.08 16.58 0.91
CA ARG A 40 -0.29 17.11 1.03
C ARG A 40 -1.18 16.33 2.01
N PHE A 41 -0.80 15.11 2.42
CA PHE A 41 -1.67 14.21 3.18
C PHE A 41 -1.96 14.70 4.62
N PRO A 42 -1.00 15.29 5.37
CA PRO A 42 -1.30 15.85 6.69
C PRO A 42 -2.46 16.85 6.72
N ASP A 43 -2.60 17.73 5.71
CA ASP A 43 -3.73 18.67 5.62
C ASP A 43 -5.06 17.92 5.46
N LEU A 44 -5.12 16.96 4.52
CA LEU A 44 -6.30 16.11 4.34
C LEU A 44 -6.71 15.44 5.64
N LEU A 45 -5.76 14.87 6.39
CA LEU A 45 -6.04 14.17 7.63
C LEU A 45 -6.52 15.11 8.74
N GLN A 46 -5.98 16.33 8.84
CA GLN A 46 -6.48 17.32 9.78
C GLN A 46 -7.94 17.72 9.47
N ARG A 47 -8.25 17.93 8.19
CA ARG A 47 -9.60 18.24 7.72
C ARG A 47 -10.56 17.07 7.90
N PHE A 48 -10.08 15.84 7.70
CA PHE A 48 -10.84 14.61 8.01
C PHE A 48 -11.18 14.53 9.49
N LEU A 49 -10.21 14.73 10.39
CA LEU A 49 -10.44 14.70 11.83
C LEU A 49 -11.44 15.78 12.26
N ALA A 50 -11.30 17.00 11.74
CA ALA A 50 -12.27 18.08 11.98
C ALA A 50 -13.67 17.70 11.50
N HIS A 51 -13.79 17.11 10.30
CA HIS A 51 -15.06 16.62 9.78
C HIS A 51 -15.68 15.56 10.70
N LYS A 52 -14.90 14.55 11.11
CA LYS A 52 -15.39 13.48 11.99
C LYS A 52 -15.76 13.97 13.40
N ARG A 53 -15.05 14.94 13.95
CA ARG A 53 -15.39 15.59 15.22
C ARG A 53 -16.74 16.34 15.17
N ASN A 54 -17.08 16.92 14.03
CA ASN A 54 -18.32 17.69 13.87
C ASN A 54 -19.50 16.79 13.48
N HIS A 55 -19.29 15.93 12.49
CA HIS A 55 -20.36 15.19 11.80
C HIS A 55 -20.36 13.69 12.07
N GLY A 56 -19.30 13.14 12.67
CA GLY A 56 -19.19 11.71 12.92
C GLY A 56 -20.18 11.19 13.97
N SER A 57 -20.26 9.86 14.04
CA SER A 57 -21.04 9.14 15.04
C SER A 57 -20.52 9.41 16.47
N LYS A 58 -21.26 8.96 17.48
CA LYS A 58 -20.77 8.99 18.87
C LYS A 58 -19.45 8.23 19.06
N HIS A 59 -19.22 7.17 18.27
CA HIS A 59 -18.00 6.35 18.35
C HIS A 59 -16.81 7.09 17.74
N GLU A 60 -17.01 7.74 16.58
CA GLU A 60 -15.99 8.54 15.92
C GLU A 60 -15.61 9.77 16.76
N LYS A 61 -16.59 10.48 17.30
CA LYS A 61 -16.35 11.65 18.16
C LYS A 61 -15.62 11.28 19.46
N ALA A 62 -15.89 10.11 20.01
CA ALA A 62 -15.19 9.61 21.19
C ALA A 62 -13.75 9.18 20.88
N LEU A 63 -13.50 8.59 19.70
CA LEU A 63 -12.15 8.18 19.29
C LEU A 63 -11.28 9.37 18.88
N TYR A 64 -11.83 10.30 18.11
CA TYR A 64 -11.11 11.46 17.57
C TYR A 64 -11.23 12.67 18.49
N ASP A 65 -10.94 12.51 19.77
CA ASP A 65 -10.92 13.61 20.72
C ASP A 65 -9.92 14.71 20.29
N PRO A 66 -10.00 15.95 20.81
CA PRO A 66 -9.16 17.06 20.37
C PRO A 66 -7.64 16.81 20.43
N SER A 67 -7.16 15.89 21.28
CA SER A 67 -5.74 15.51 21.34
C SER A 67 -5.30 14.54 20.25
N PHE A 68 -6.25 13.85 19.58
CA PHE A 68 -5.96 12.89 18.51
C PHE A 68 -5.42 13.62 17.27
N THR A 69 -4.17 13.35 16.91
CA THR A 69 -3.47 14.06 15.82
C THR A 69 -3.56 13.33 14.49
N TRP A 70 -3.13 14.00 13.40
CA TRP A 70 -3.00 13.33 12.11
C TRP A 70 -1.93 12.23 12.15
N GLN A 71 -0.89 12.37 12.99
CA GLN A 71 0.13 11.35 13.19
C GLN A 71 -0.46 10.11 13.87
N ASP A 72 -1.33 10.30 14.86
CA ASP A 72 -2.07 9.19 15.49
C ASP A 72 -2.95 8.47 14.47
N LEU A 73 -3.57 9.22 13.55
CA LEU A 73 -4.37 8.65 12.47
C LEU A 73 -3.52 7.85 11.48
N VAL A 74 -2.33 8.35 11.10
CA VAL A 74 -1.39 7.60 10.25
C VAL A 74 -0.90 6.32 10.94
N ALA A 75 -0.56 6.38 12.23
CA ALA A 75 -0.19 5.20 12.99
C ALA A 75 -1.36 4.20 13.08
N ARG A 76 -2.59 4.72 13.24
CA ARG A 76 -3.83 3.93 13.28
C ARG A 76 -4.10 3.19 11.96
N PHE A 77 -3.88 3.84 10.82
CA PHE A 77 -4.02 3.20 9.49
C PHE A 77 -3.21 1.92 9.36
N ILE A 78 -2.08 1.80 10.07
CA ILE A 78 -1.27 0.57 10.08
C ILE A 78 -1.68 -0.37 11.23
N LYS A 79 -1.84 0.14 12.45
CA LYS A 79 -2.05 -0.68 13.65
C LYS A 79 -3.41 -1.38 13.71
N LYS A 80 -4.44 -0.80 13.09
CA LYS A 80 -5.83 -1.24 13.26
C LYS A 80 -6.37 -2.05 12.08
N ARG A 81 -5.48 -2.53 11.20
CA ARG A 81 -5.85 -3.49 10.14
C ARG A 81 -6.04 -4.91 10.71
N PRO A 82 -6.95 -5.72 10.15
CA PRO A 82 -6.97 -7.17 10.35
C PRO A 82 -5.74 -7.85 9.71
N LEU A 83 -5.58 -9.16 9.96
CA LEU A 83 -4.54 -9.94 9.28
C LEU A 83 -4.84 -10.10 7.80
N VAL A 84 -6.09 -10.44 7.49
CA VAL A 84 -6.59 -10.62 6.12
C VAL A 84 -7.80 -9.72 5.91
N PHE A 85 -7.85 -9.05 4.76
CA PHE A 85 -9.01 -8.34 4.24
C PHE A 85 -8.95 -8.41 2.71
N MET A 86 -9.93 -9.06 2.07
CA MET A 86 -9.91 -9.26 0.62
C MET A 86 -11.30 -9.52 0.04
N GLY A 87 -11.41 -9.43 -1.29
CA GLY A 87 -12.61 -9.78 -2.05
C GLY A 87 -13.77 -8.79 -1.91
N GLY A 88 -14.82 -8.97 -2.70
CA GLY A 88 -16.06 -8.16 -2.65
C GLY A 88 -17.02 -8.54 -1.51
N ASP A 89 -16.75 -9.62 -0.79
CA ASP A 89 -17.45 -10.03 0.44
C ASP A 89 -16.75 -9.51 1.72
N ASP A 90 -15.69 -8.73 1.54
CA ASP A 90 -14.84 -8.19 2.61
C ASP A 90 -14.31 -9.27 3.57
N TYR A 91 -14.03 -10.48 3.06
CA TYR A 91 -13.50 -11.60 3.85
C TYR A 91 -12.40 -11.14 4.80
N THR A 92 -12.60 -11.42 6.10
CA THR A 92 -11.76 -10.87 7.17
C THR A 92 -11.28 -11.94 8.15
N MET A 93 -9.97 -11.97 8.36
CA MET A 93 -9.33 -12.69 9.46
C MET A 93 -8.72 -11.69 10.45
N LEU A 94 -9.20 -11.72 11.68
CA LEU A 94 -8.86 -10.79 12.75
C LEU A 94 -7.46 -11.08 13.32
N ARG A 95 -6.92 -10.11 14.08
CA ARG A 95 -5.56 -10.21 14.65
C ARG A 95 -5.38 -11.31 15.70
N ASP A 96 -6.49 -11.81 16.26
CA ASP A 96 -6.52 -12.95 17.18
C ASP A 96 -6.59 -14.31 16.44
N GLY A 97 -6.66 -14.30 15.10
CA GLY A 97 -6.76 -15.49 14.26
C GLY A 97 -8.20 -15.94 13.95
N ASN A 98 -9.21 -15.29 14.54
CA ASN A 98 -10.60 -15.62 14.24
C ASN A 98 -11.01 -15.06 12.87
N THR A 99 -11.65 -15.90 12.04
CA THR A 99 -12.37 -15.43 10.85
C THR A 99 -13.76 -14.96 11.25
N MET A 100 -14.24 -13.85 10.67
CA MET A 100 -15.62 -13.39 10.86
C MET A 100 -16.61 -14.41 10.25
N ARG A 101 -17.15 -15.30 11.09
CA ARG A 101 -18.08 -16.37 10.69
C ARG A 101 -19.48 -16.14 11.24
N GLY A 102 -20.48 -16.55 10.46
CA GLY A 102 -21.89 -16.51 10.84
C GLY A 102 -22.49 -15.10 10.88
N VAL A 103 -21.89 -14.17 10.14
CA VAL A 103 -22.31 -12.77 10.00
C VAL A 103 -22.16 -12.37 8.54
N ASP A 104 -22.86 -11.32 8.13
CA ASP A 104 -22.54 -10.62 6.88
C ASP A 104 -21.36 -9.68 7.15
N THR A 105 -20.18 -10.05 6.64
CA THR A 105 -18.94 -9.31 6.86
C THR A 105 -18.99 -7.91 6.25
N CYS A 106 -19.59 -7.78 5.06
CA CYS A 106 -19.80 -6.51 4.39
C CYS A 106 -20.64 -5.56 5.26
N GLU A 107 -21.74 -6.05 5.82
CA GLU A 107 -22.58 -5.22 6.68
C GLU A 107 -21.87 -4.81 7.99
N GLU A 108 -21.06 -5.69 8.59
CA GLU A 108 -20.30 -5.32 9.78
C GLU A 108 -19.27 -4.22 9.50
N TRP A 109 -18.56 -4.29 8.38
CA TRP A 109 -17.66 -3.22 7.96
C TRP A 109 -18.40 -1.92 7.66
N ASP A 110 -19.57 -2.01 7.00
CA ASP A 110 -20.42 -0.86 6.70
C ASP A 110 -20.93 -0.16 7.97
N ARG A 111 -21.18 -0.93 9.03
CA ARG A 111 -21.61 -0.39 10.33
C ARG A 111 -20.44 0.07 11.21
N ASN A 112 -19.20 -0.38 10.98
CA ASN A 112 -18.08 -0.10 11.88
C ASN A 112 -17.74 1.40 11.90
N GLY A 113 -17.87 2.02 13.08
CA GLY A 113 -17.77 3.48 13.25
C GLY A 113 -19.06 4.25 13.04
N SER A 114 -20.16 3.62 12.62
CA SER A 114 -21.49 4.26 12.57
C SER A 114 -22.24 4.13 13.90
N ASP A 115 -23.38 4.81 14.05
CA ASP A 115 -24.27 4.62 15.21
C ASP A 115 -24.83 3.17 15.29
N ALA A 116 -24.87 2.46 14.16
CA ALA A 116 -25.29 1.06 14.08
C ALA A 116 -24.18 0.07 14.46
N GLN A 117 -22.97 0.51 14.82
CA GLN A 117 -21.86 -0.37 15.23
C GLN A 117 -22.25 -1.33 16.37
N HIS A 118 -23.20 -0.95 17.23
CA HIS A 118 -23.70 -1.81 18.31
C HIS A 118 -24.32 -3.14 17.84
N LEU A 119 -24.62 -3.28 16.55
CA LEU A 119 -25.09 -4.52 15.93
C LEU A 119 -23.95 -5.45 15.49
N ASN A 120 -22.70 -4.97 15.48
CA ASN A 120 -21.55 -5.77 15.07
C ASN A 120 -21.19 -6.79 16.15
N ARG A 121 -20.77 -7.97 15.70
CA ARG A 121 -20.29 -9.02 16.58
C ARG A 121 -18.78 -8.97 16.77
N TYR A 122 -18.04 -8.60 15.73
CA TYR A 122 -16.58 -8.68 15.72
C TYR A 122 -15.91 -7.31 15.66
N LEU A 123 -16.47 -6.38 14.88
CA LEU A 123 -15.81 -5.12 14.58
C LEU A 123 -16.28 -3.98 15.49
N THR A 124 -15.30 -3.28 16.06
CA THR A 124 -15.48 -2.02 16.78
C THR A 124 -14.45 -1.00 16.30
N LEU A 125 -14.86 0.27 16.20
CA LEU A 125 -13.99 1.33 15.68
C LEU A 125 -12.69 1.48 16.48
N ASP A 126 -12.71 1.29 17.80
CA ASP A 126 -11.47 1.37 18.59
C ASP A 126 -10.47 0.25 18.24
N GLN A 127 -10.94 -0.89 17.73
CA GLN A 127 -10.10 -2.03 17.34
C GLN A 127 -9.79 -2.11 15.84
N TYR A 128 -10.69 -1.66 14.97
CA TYR A 128 -10.55 -1.77 13.52
C TYR A 128 -10.94 -0.48 12.80
N LEU A 129 -10.41 -0.29 11.60
CA LEU A 129 -10.70 0.89 10.77
C LEU A 129 -12.19 0.97 10.38
N SER A 130 -12.70 2.16 10.14
CA SER A 130 -13.96 2.35 9.40
C SER A 130 -13.70 2.38 7.89
N TYR A 131 -14.73 2.22 7.06
CA TYR A 131 -14.58 2.29 5.61
C TYR A 131 -14.04 3.63 5.09
N ASP A 132 -14.37 4.73 5.77
CA ASP A 132 -13.80 6.05 5.47
C ASP A 132 -12.29 6.09 5.77
N GLU A 133 -11.85 5.44 6.85
CA GLU A 133 -10.42 5.31 7.16
C GLU A 133 -9.70 4.36 6.20
N ILE A 134 -10.37 3.30 5.72
CA ILE A 134 -9.78 2.34 4.77
C ILE A 134 -9.41 3.05 3.46
N MET A 135 -10.25 3.96 2.97
CA MET A 135 -9.92 4.78 1.78
C MET A 135 -8.64 5.59 2.00
N LEU A 136 -8.52 6.29 3.13
CA LEU A 136 -7.34 7.09 3.45
C LEU A 136 -6.09 6.21 3.70
N SER A 137 -6.27 5.08 4.38
CA SER A 137 -5.23 4.10 4.64
C SER A 137 -4.63 3.52 3.35
N SER A 138 -5.40 3.46 2.26
CA SER A 138 -4.90 3.07 0.93
C SER A 138 -3.94 4.08 0.28
N LEU A 139 -3.85 5.31 0.81
CA LEU A 139 -2.95 6.36 0.32
C LEU A 139 -1.64 6.45 1.12
N VAL A 140 -1.34 5.43 1.91
CA VAL A 140 -0.15 5.32 2.75
C VAL A 140 0.68 4.12 2.33
N GLY A 141 2.02 4.26 2.35
CA GLY A 141 2.95 3.15 2.12
C GLY A 141 3.78 2.81 3.34
N VAL A 142 4.43 1.63 3.32
CA VAL A 142 5.46 1.26 4.30
C VAL A 142 6.71 0.80 3.56
N SER A 143 7.86 1.36 3.96
CA SER A 143 9.16 1.13 3.33
C SER A 143 10.16 0.61 4.36
N SER A 144 10.90 -0.44 4.00
CA SER A 144 12.01 -0.95 4.81
C SER A 144 13.15 -1.50 3.96
N PRO A 145 14.40 -1.42 4.45
CA PRO A 145 15.41 -2.39 4.04
C PRO A 145 14.96 -3.79 4.47
N SER A 146 15.19 -4.79 3.63
CA SER A 146 14.81 -6.17 3.90
C SER A 146 15.84 -7.15 3.39
N PHE A 147 15.90 -8.31 4.06
CA PHE A 147 16.52 -9.49 3.48
C PHE A 147 15.55 -10.13 2.50
N PHE A 148 16.08 -10.61 1.38
CA PHE A 148 15.36 -11.49 0.47
C PHE A 148 15.94 -12.90 0.57
N ILE A 149 15.09 -13.92 0.41
CA ILE A 149 15.51 -15.32 0.46
C ILE A 149 15.40 -16.02 -0.89
N ASN A 150 14.75 -15.41 -1.88
CA ASN A 150 14.59 -15.89 -3.24
C ASN A 150 14.32 -14.72 -4.19
N ASP A 151 14.05 -15.00 -5.47
CA ASP A 151 13.84 -14.01 -6.53
C ASP A 151 12.49 -13.29 -6.49
N GLY A 152 11.58 -13.69 -5.60
CA GLY A 152 10.25 -13.09 -5.47
C GLY A 152 9.22 -13.58 -6.47
N SER A 153 9.47 -14.68 -7.16
CA SER A 153 8.46 -15.28 -8.05
C SER A 153 7.12 -15.51 -7.32
N ARG A 154 6.00 -15.43 -8.05
CA ARG A 154 4.64 -15.58 -7.48
C ARG A 154 4.45 -16.88 -6.68
N TYR A 155 5.13 -17.95 -7.08
CA TYR A 155 5.03 -19.29 -6.50
C TYR A 155 6.25 -19.62 -5.63
N ASN A 156 6.89 -18.63 -5.01
CA ASN A 156 8.11 -18.88 -4.23
C ASN A 156 7.84 -19.62 -2.89
N HIS A 157 6.61 -19.59 -2.38
CA HIS A 157 6.16 -20.33 -1.18
C HIS A 157 7.03 -20.17 0.09
N GLY A 158 7.87 -19.14 0.16
CA GLY A 158 8.80 -18.91 1.26
C GLY A 158 9.99 -19.87 1.27
N GLU A 159 10.29 -20.47 0.13
CA GLU A 159 11.42 -21.37 -0.06
C GLU A 159 12.70 -20.57 -0.37
N ALA A 160 13.83 -21.02 0.17
CA ALA A 160 15.11 -20.40 -0.11
C ALA A 160 15.53 -20.66 -1.57
N GLY A 161 15.82 -19.59 -2.29
CA GLY A 161 16.33 -19.63 -3.65
C GLY A 161 17.80 -20.01 -3.71
N ARG A 162 18.29 -20.28 -4.92
CA ARG A 162 19.71 -20.55 -5.15
C ARG A 162 20.52 -19.27 -4.90
N PRO A 163 21.59 -19.30 -4.07
CA PRO A 163 22.44 -18.14 -3.86
C PRO A 163 22.95 -17.54 -5.17
N ALA A 164 23.09 -16.21 -5.19
CA ALA A 164 23.54 -15.41 -6.33
C ALA A 164 22.59 -15.34 -7.54
N THR A 165 21.42 -15.98 -7.52
CA THR A 165 20.38 -15.79 -8.57
C THR A 165 19.38 -14.70 -8.24
N PHE A 166 19.47 -14.12 -7.04
CA PHE A 166 18.61 -13.05 -6.56
C PHE A 166 19.43 -12.05 -5.73
N GLU A 167 18.93 -10.82 -5.58
CA GLU A 167 19.47 -9.86 -4.62
C GLU A 167 19.21 -10.36 -3.20
N ASP A 168 20.23 -10.43 -2.35
CA ASP A 168 20.08 -10.81 -0.94
C ASP A 168 19.48 -9.68 -0.09
N ARG A 169 19.60 -8.45 -0.58
CA ARG A 169 19.23 -7.21 0.11
C ARG A 169 18.61 -6.21 -0.85
N GLY A 170 17.62 -5.48 -0.35
CA GLY A 170 17.06 -4.32 -1.05
C GLY A 170 16.15 -3.51 -0.15
N ILE A 171 15.50 -2.52 -0.75
CA ILE A 171 14.36 -1.84 -0.14
C ILE A 171 13.09 -2.43 -0.73
N ILE A 172 12.11 -2.70 0.12
CA ILE A 172 10.79 -3.13 -0.26
C ILE A 172 9.74 -2.15 0.23
N ILE A 173 8.86 -1.72 -0.67
CA ILE A 173 7.83 -0.73 -0.41
C ILE A 173 6.45 -1.34 -0.66
N GLY A 174 5.63 -1.43 0.39
CA GLY A 174 4.23 -1.81 0.28
C GLY A 174 3.39 -0.60 -0.09
N LEU A 175 2.69 -0.68 -1.21
CA LEU A 175 1.82 0.38 -1.73
C LEU A 175 0.50 -0.22 -2.22
N VAL A 176 -0.56 0.58 -2.11
CA VAL A 176 -1.92 0.13 -2.43
C VAL A 176 -2.37 0.78 -3.74
N GLY A 177 -2.96 -0.03 -4.62
CA GLY A 177 -3.61 0.43 -5.85
C GLY A 177 -5.08 0.81 -5.64
N ALA A 178 -5.78 1.21 -6.70
CA ALA A 178 -7.21 1.47 -6.61
C ALA A 178 -7.99 0.16 -6.45
N ARG A 179 -8.88 0.06 -5.44
CA ARG A 179 -9.73 -1.11 -5.17
C ARG A 179 -11.18 -0.81 -5.53
N PHE A 180 -11.77 -1.69 -6.35
CA PHE A 180 -13.14 -1.56 -6.85
C PHE A 180 -14.06 -2.75 -6.53
N GLU A 181 -13.71 -3.57 -5.53
CA GLU A 181 -14.44 -4.80 -5.15
C GLU A 181 -15.86 -4.54 -4.61
N ARG A 182 -16.08 -3.37 -4.03
CA ARG A 182 -17.35 -2.94 -3.43
C ARG A 182 -17.84 -1.66 -4.08
N ASP A 183 -19.12 -1.64 -4.45
CA ASP A 183 -19.80 -0.43 -4.92
C ASP A 183 -19.86 0.63 -3.80
N ASP A 184 -19.70 1.90 -4.18
CA ASP A 184 -19.75 3.05 -3.27
C ASP A 184 -18.83 2.93 -2.03
N ARG A 185 -17.72 2.18 -2.14
CA ARG A 185 -16.65 2.09 -1.14
C ARG A 185 -15.31 2.44 -1.76
N MET A 186 -14.39 2.95 -0.94
CA MET A 186 -13.01 3.25 -1.35
C MET A 186 -12.96 4.01 -2.69
N ASP A 187 -12.14 3.54 -3.63
CA ASP A 187 -11.96 4.16 -4.94
C ASP A 187 -13.25 4.13 -5.79
N SER A 188 -14.13 3.14 -5.61
CA SER A 188 -15.43 3.09 -6.32
C SER A 188 -16.28 4.33 -6.05
N THR A 189 -16.25 4.85 -4.83
CA THR A 189 -16.96 6.09 -4.45
C THR A 189 -16.58 7.27 -5.35
N HIS A 190 -15.33 7.32 -5.78
CA HIS A 190 -14.78 8.47 -6.50
C HIS A 190 -14.69 8.24 -8.01
N ILE A 191 -14.49 7.00 -8.46
CA ILE A 191 -14.15 6.68 -9.86
C ILE A 191 -15.30 6.03 -10.64
N LEU A 192 -16.20 5.29 -9.97
CA LEU A 192 -17.28 4.54 -10.61
C LEU A 192 -18.64 5.27 -10.47
N PRO A 193 -19.63 4.97 -11.34
CA PRO A 193 -21.00 5.45 -11.16
C PRO A 193 -21.57 5.02 -9.80
N THR A 194 -22.19 5.97 -9.11
CA THR A 194 -22.84 5.72 -7.81
C THR A 194 -24.00 4.72 -7.98
N GLN A 195 -24.01 3.63 -7.21
CA GLN A 195 -25.05 2.58 -7.31
C GLN A 195 -26.15 2.69 -6.25
N GLY A 196 -25.90 3.35 -5.13
CA GLY A 196 -26.83 3.49 -4.00
C GLY A 196 -26.95 4.91 -3.44
N LYS A 197 -27.31 5.04 -2.15
CA LYS A 197 -27.54 6.34 -1.48
C LYS A 197 -26.26 7.13 -1.16
N GLY A 198 -25.08 6.64 -1.52
CA GLY A 198 -23.80 7.15 -1.06
C GLY A 198 -23.59 6.84 0.43
N PHE A 199 -22.65 5.95 0.74
CA PHE A 199 -22.36 5.59 2.14
C PHE A 199 -21.45 6.61 2.83
N GLN A 200 -20.60 7.28 2.06
CA GLN A 200 -19.73 8.34 2.55
C GLN A 200 -20.47 9.68 2.58
N HIS A 201 -20.28 10.44 3.66
CA HIS A 201 -20.85 11.78 3.78
C HIS A 201 -20.36 12.68 2.61
N PRO A 202 -21.23 13.43 1.90
CA PRO A 202 -20.85 14.19 0.71
C PRO A 202 -19.66 15.15 0.91
N ALA A 203 -19.64 15.90 2.02
CA ALA A 203 -18.53 16.79 2.35
C ALA A 203 -17.18 16.06 2.54
N LEU A 204 -17.20 14.78 2.97
CA LEU A 204 -16.01 13.96 3.03
C LEU A 204 -15.58 13.51 1.63
N SER A 205 -16.53 13.16 0.77
CA SER A 205 -16.26 12.85 -0.63
C SER A 205 -15.61 14.03 -1.36
N GLU A 206 -16.12 15.25 -1.15
CA GLU A 206 -15.55 16.49 -1.70
C GLU A 206 -14.15 16.76 -1.16
N LEU A 207 -13.93 16.53 0.14
CA LEU A 207 -12.63 16.67 0.77
C LEU A 207 -11.59 15.76 0.11
N ILE A 208 -11.91 14.48 -0.11
CA ILE A 208 -11.00 13.52 -0.75
C ILE A 208 -10.77 13.90 -2.23
N GLN A 209 -11.81 14.24 -2.98
CA GLN A 209 -11.68 14.65 -4.39
C GLN A 209 -10.84 15.91 -4.56
N SER A 210 -11.03 16.91 -3.68
CA SER A 210 -10.20 18.12 -3.64
C SER A 210 -8.74 17.81 -3.35
N PHE A 211 -8.47 16.89 -2.42
CA PHE A 211 -7.10 16.41 -2.18
C PHE A 211 -6.53 15.70 -3.41
N LEU A 212 -7.30 14.83 -4.07
CA LEU A 212 -6.84 14.16 -5.29
C LEU A 212 -6.54 15.16 -6.42
N GLY A 213 -7.21 16.31 -6.43
CA GLY A 213 -7.04 17.34 -7.46
C GLY A 213 -7.86 17.06 -8.71
N ALA A 214 -8.90 16.25 -8.60
CA ALA A 214 -9.83 15.93 -9.68
C ALA A 214 -11.28 16.06 -9.20
N THR A 215 -12.20 16.27 -10.14
CA THR A 215 -13.65 16.31 -9.85
C THR A 215 -14.30 15.08 -10.48
N LYS A 216 -15.10 14.34 -9.70
CA LYS A 216 -15.77 13.12 -10.19
C LYS A 216 -16.70 13.43 -11.37
N ASN A 217 -16.48 12.78 -12.49
CA ASN A 217 -17.39 12.71 -13.61
C ASN A 217 -18.45 11.63 -13.37
N ALA A 218 -19.59 12.02 -12.79
CA ALA A 218 -20.68 11.12 -12.46
C ALA A 218 -21.31 10.37 -13.66
N ARG A 219 -21.01 10.77 -14.91
CA ARG A 219 -21.50 10.11 -16.13
C ARG A 219 -20.52 9.07 -16.67
N ALA A 220 -19.27 9.10 -16.24
CA ALA A 220 -18.26 8.15 -16.69
C ALA A 220 -18.52 6.77 -16.09
N ARG A 221 -18.46 5.72 -16.91
CA ARG A 221 -18.48 4.32 -16.41
C ARG A 221 -17.21 3.99 -15.60
N PHE A 222 -16.12 4.66 -15.94
CA PHE A 222 -14.85 4.66 -15.24
C PHE A 222 -14.23 6.05 -15.45
N ASP A 223 -14.08 6.81 -14.37
CA ASP A 223 -13.50 8.14 -14.42
C ASP A 223 -11.96 8.07 -14.48
N ALA A 224 -11.44 8.18 -15.70
CA ALA A 224 -10.00 8.08 -15.96
C ALA A 224 -9.20 9.20 -15.27
N ASP A 225 -9.73 10.42 -15.21
CA ASP A 225 -9.02 11.56 -14.62
C ASP A 225 -8.91 11.40 -13.10
N MET A 226 -10.01 10.97 -12.46
CA MET A 226 -9.98 10.65 -11.02
C MET A 226 -9.06 9.46 -10.72
N TYR A 227 -9.06 8.42 -11.58
CA TYR A 227 -8.15 7.29 -11.42
C TYR A 227 -6.68 7.73 -11.51
N LYS A 228 -6.30 8.50 -12.53
CA LYS A 228 -4.94 9.04 -12.67
C LYS A 228 -4.55 9.91 -11.48
N ALA A 229 -5.44 10.80 -11.04
CA ALA A 229 -5.23 11.64 -9.86
C ALA A 229 -4.95 10.81 -8.61
N ARG A 230 -5.68 9.70 -8.40
CA ARG A 230 -5.43 8.76 -7.30
C ARG A 230 -4.12 7.99 -7.45
N ILE A 231 -3.79 7.50 -8.64
CA ILE A 231 -2.55 6.74 -8.88
C ILE A 231 -1.32 7.64 -8.71
N ARG A 232 -1.43 8.93 -9.04
CA ARG A 232 -0.34 9.90 -8.95
C ARG A 232 0.32 9.90 -7.57
N PHE A 233 -0.47 9.93 -6.49
CA PHE A 233 0.04 9.89 -5.12
C PHE A 233 0.90 8.65 -4.86
N THR A 234 0.45 7.49 -5.34
CA THR A 234 1.20 6.24 -5.20
C THR A 234 2.49 6.26 -6.02
N ALA A 235 2.45 6.75 -7.26
CA ALA A 235 3.62 6.87 -8.12
C ALA A 235 4.66 7.85 -7.56
N GLU A 236 4.23 9.03 -7.11
CA GLU A 236 5.10 10.03 -6.49
C GLU A 236 5.75 9.49 -5.22
N MET A 237 4.97 8.89 -4.31
CA MET A 237 5.53 8.30 -3.08
C MET A 237 6.56 7.22 -3.37
N LEU A 238 6.30 6.34 -4.35
CA LEU A 238 7.22 5.28 -4.75
C LEU A 238 8.56 5.86 -5.22
N LEU A 239 8.53 6.76 -6.19
CA LEU A 239 9.73 7.30 -6.83
C LEU A 239 10.51 8.22 -5.87
N LEU A 240 9.82 9.05 -5.10
CA LEU A 240 10.48 9.90 -4.09
C LEU A 240 11.13 9.08 -2.98
N GLU A 241 10.49 8.01 -2.52
CA GLU A 241 11.08 7.12 -1.50
C GLU A 241 12.27 6.34 -2.07
N ALA A 242 12.16 5.82 -3.30
CA ALA A 242 13.28 5.14 -3.96
C ALA A 242 14.49 6.07 -4.13
N ASN A 243 14.26 7.30 -4.58
CA ASN A 243 15.27 8.34 -4.70
C ASN A 243 15.91 8.67 -3.33
N ALA A 244 15.10 8.86 -2.29
CA ALA A 244 15.59 9.16 -0.94
C ALA A 244 16.45 8.02 -0.37
N ARG A 245 16.00 6.76 -0.51
CA ARG A 245 16.72 5.57 -0.04
C ARG A 245 18.06 5.40 -0.74
N ALA A 246 18.12 5.60 -2.05
CA ALA A 246 19.36 5.54 -2.80
C ALA A 246 20.33 6.66 -2.38
N GLY A 247 19.83 7.88 -2.20
CA GLY A 247 20.61 9.01 -1.70
C GLY A 247 21.19 8.77 -0.30
N GLU A 248 20.41 8.20 0.63
CA GLU A 248 20.82 7.84 2.00
C GLU A 248 22.04 6.91 2.01
N VAL A 249 22.14 5.99 1.04
CA VAL A 249 23.26 5.04 0.92
C VAL A 249 24.27 5.41 -0.17
N LYS A 250 24.16 6.61 -0.76
CA LYS A 250 25.04 7.12 -1.82
C LYS A 250 25.18 6.17 -3.03
N ARG A 251 24.09 5.51 -3.40
CA ARG A 251 23.99 4.67 -4.61
C ARG A 251 22.95 5.26 -5.57
N LYS A 252 22.84 4.68 -6.76
CA LYS A 252 21.67 4.87 -7.63
C LYS A 252 20.64 3.78 -7.35
N ALA A 253 19.36 4.12 -7.44
CA ALA A 253 18.25 3.20 -7.33
C ALA A 253 17.91 2.57 -8.68
N TRP A 254 17.69 1.26 -8.63
CA TRP A 254 16.88 0.52 -9.59
C TRP A 254 15.48 0.38 -8.99
N ALA A 255 14.56 1.24 -9.42
CA ALA A 255 13.18 1.23 -8.95
C ALA A 255 12.36 0.20 -9.73
N TYR A 256 11.93 -0.87 -9.06
CA TYR A 256 11.11 -1.93 -9.64
C TYR A 256 9.63 -1.73 -9.30
N VAL A 257 8.82 -1.54 -10.33
CA VAL A 257 7.40 -1.19 -10.25
C VAL A 257 6.54 -2.32 -10.79
N VAL A 258 5.65 -2.82 -9.94
CA VAL A 258 4.59 -3.75 -10.34
C VAL A 258 3.27 -3.02 -10.57
N GLY A 259 2.31 -3.69 -11.20
CA GLY A 259 0.95 -3.17 -11.32
C GLY A 259 0.25 -3.12 -9.95
N LEU A 260 -0.03 -1.91 -9.46
CA LEU A 260 -0.75 -1.71 -8.20
C LEU A 260 -2.25 -1.53 -8.49
N GLY A 261 -3.05 -2.56 -8.17
CA GLY A 261 -4.49 -2.57 -8.45
C GLY A 261 -4.86 -2.90 -9.91
N LEU A 262 -3.92 -3.41 -10.70
CA LEU A 262 -4.13 -3.88 -12.09
C LEU A 262 -4.45 -5.38 -12.19
N GLY A 263 -4.70 -6.04 -11.05
CA GLY A 263 -5.04 -7.46 -10.98
C GLY A 263 -6.56 -7.67 -10.91
N VAL A 264 -7.01 -8.39 -9.88
CA VAL A 264 -8.44 -8.61 -9.61
C VAL A 264 -9.24 -7.33 -9.40
N TRP A 265 -8.58 -6.21 -9.12
CA TRP A 265 -9.20 -4.89 -9.01
C TRP A 265 -9.31 -4.16 -10.35
N GLU A 266 -8.85 -4.69 -11.48
CA GLU A 266 -9.03 -4.00 -12.76
C GLU A 266 -10.52 -3.93 -13.15
N ARG A 267 -11.02 -2.72 -13.46
CA ARG A 267 -12.41 -2.50 -13.92
C ARG A 267 -12.51 -2.02 -15.36
N SER A 268 -11.42 -1.54 -15.94
CA SER A 268 -11.36 -1.05 -17.31
C SER A 268 -10.12 -1.61 -18.01
N ARG A 269 -10.27 -2.07 -19.25
CA ARG A 269 -9.14 -2.52 -20.08
C ARG A 269 -8.09 -1.43 -20.36
N HIS A 270 -8.46 -0.16 -20.17
CA HIS A 270 -7.56 1.00 -20.32
C HIS A 270 -6.94 1.44 -19.00
N GLN A 271 -7.24 0.75 -17.89
CA GLN A 271 -6.68 1.07 -16.58
C GLN A 271 -5.15 0.93 -16.53
N PRO A 272 -4.51 -0.09 -17.17
CA PRO A 272 -3.06 -0.14 -17.28
C PRO A 272 -2.48 1.05 -18.09
N ASP A 273 -3.16 1.46 -19.15
CA ASP A 273 -2.77 2.62 -19.96
C ASP A 273 -2.75 3.90 -19.11
N TYR A 274 -3.83 4.18 -18.37
CA TYR A 274 -3.91 5.35 -17.49
C TYR A 274 -2.90 5.32 -16.35
N TYR A 275 -2.61 4.13 -15.82
CA TYR A 275 -1.58 3.93 -14.81
C TYR A 275 -0.21 4.36 -15.36
N MET A 276 0.12 3.92 -16.57
CA MET A 276 1.41 4.20 -17.20
C MET A 276 1.55 5.64 -17.66
N GLU A 277 0.49 6.25 -18.20
CA GLU A 277 0.44 7.69 -18.47
C GLU A 277 0.73 8.51 -17.20
N THR A 278 0.15 8.10 -16.06
CA THR A 278 0.41 8.77 -14.77
C THR A 278 1.88 8.67 -14.37
N PHE A 279 2.52 7.52 -14.59
CA PHE A 279 3.96 7.38 -14.33
C PHE A 279 4.81 8.23 -15.28
N ALA A 280 4.44 8.36 -16.55
CA ALA A 280 5.13 9.25 -17.48
C ALA A 280 5.10 10.70 -16.98
N ASP A 281 3.92 11.19 -16.57
CA ASP A 281 3.77 12.54 -16.00
C ASP A 281 4.66 12.74 -14.77
N VAL A 282 4.59 11.80 -13.81
CA VAL A 282 5.35 11.88 -12.56
C VAL A 282 6.86 11.86 -12.83
N ILE A 283 7.35 11.00 -13.73
CA ILE A 283 8.76 10.95 -14.11
C ILE A 283 9.19 12.29 -14.75
N ALA A 284 8.37 12.84 -15.64
CA ALA A 284 8.67 14.09 -16.34
C ALA A 284 8.76 15.29 -15.39
N GLU A 285 8.05 15.27 -14.27
CA GLU A 285 7.92 16.41 -13.37
C GLU A 285 8.86 16.36 -12.17
N LEU A 286 9.09 15.18 -11.60
CA LEU A 286 9.93 15.05 -10.41
C LEU A 286 11.42 15.25 -10.71
N ASP A 287 12.16 15.67 -9.69
CA ASP A 287 13.63 15.60 -9.66
C ASP A 287 14.06 14.34 -8.92
N LEU A 288 14.67 13.41 -9.65
CA LEU A 288 15.01 12.06 -9.19
C LEU A 288 16.51 11.77 -9.38
N PRO A 289 17.41 12.59 -8.81
CA PRO A 289 18.84 12.56 -9.11
C PRO A 289 19.53 11.28 -8.62
N HIS A 290 18.88 10.45 -7.82
CA HIS A 290 19.40 9.18 -7.32
C HIS A 290 18.75 7.97 -7.96
N ILE A 291 17.87 8.12 -8.95
CA ILE A 291 17.35 6.99 -9.73
C ILE A 291 18.17 6.86 -11.01
N SER A 292 18.64 5.65 -11.32
CA SER A 292 19.24 5.34 -12.62
C SER A 292 18.25 4.62 -13.53
N THR A 293 17.47 3.70 -12.97
CA THR A 293 16.56 2.85 -13.73
C THR A 293 15.19 2.77 -13.07
N ILE A 294 14.13 2.82 -13.86
CA ILE A 294 12.76 2.46 -13.48
C ILE A 294 12.34 1.28 -14.35
N GLU A 295 12.10 0.13 -13.73
CA GLU A 295 11.67 -1.10 -14.38
C GLU A 295 10.20 -1.36 -14.07
N PHE A 296 9.35 -1.33 -15.09
CA PHE A 296 7.94 -1.74 -15.00
C PHE A 296 7.81 -3.21 -15.38
N ALA A 297 7.42 -4.04 -14.44
CA ALA A 297 7.36 -5.48 -14.64
C ALA A 297 5.92 -6.00 -14.61
N TRP A 298 5.63 -6.92 -15.53
CA TRP A 298 4.33 -7.61 -15.62
C TRP A 298 3.13 -6.69 -15.90
N ILE A 299 3.36 -5.50 -16.47
CA ILE A 299 2.30 -4.57 -16.88
C ILE A 299 2.21 -4.60 -18.41
N ASN A 300 1.02 -4.86 -18.94
CA ASN A 300 0.74 -4.78 -20.37
C ASN A 300 0.01 -3.46 -20.66
N MET A 301 0.40 -2.77 -21.72
CA MET A 301 -0.14 -1.46 -22.12
C MET A 301 -0.03 -1.27 -23.64
N ASP A 302 -0.65 -0.21 -24.15
CA ASP A 302 -0.43 0.23 -25.53
C ASP A 302 1.05 0.61 -25.80
N ARG A 303 1.56 0.28 -27.00
CA ARG A 303 2.96 0.54 -27.37
C ARG A 303 3.30 2.03 -27.46
N THR A 304 2.33 2.87 -27.81
CA THR A 304 2.53 4.33 -27.89
C THR A 304 2.74 4.91 -26.50
N ILE A 305 1.95 4.43 -25.53
CA ILE A 305 2.08 4.80 -24.12
C ILE A 305 3.39 4.28 -23.56
N GLN A 306 3.75 3.03 -23.86
CA GLN A 306 5.04 2.46 -23.50
C GLN A 306 6.20 3.36 -23.97
N GLN A 307 6.16 3.83 -25.22
CA GLN A 307 7.17 4.75 -25.75
C GLN A 307 7.18 6.11 -25.03
N THR A 308 6.00 6.65 -24.70
CA THR A 308 5.88 7.93 -23.97
C THR A 308 6.56 7.87 -22.60
N VAL A 309 6.42 6.75 -21.89
CA VAL A 309 7.09 6.54 -20.58
C VAL A 309 8.61 6.45 -20.76
N ILE A 310 9.08 5.77 -21.82
CA ILE A 310 10.51 5.70 -22.16
C ILE A 310 11.08 7.09 -22.41
N ASP A 311 10.38 7.89 -23.21
CA ASP A 311 10.81 9.24 -23.57
C ASP A 311 10.84 10.17 -22.33
N ALA A 312 9.86 10.04 -21.43
CA ALA A 312 9.84 10.76 -20.15
C ALA A 312 11.07 10.43 -19.28
N GLY A 313 11.44 9.15 -19.20
CA GLY A 313 12.66 8.72 -18.51
C GLY A 313 13.94 9.23 -19.18
N ALA A 314 14.03 9.10 -20.50
CA ALA A 314 15.19 9.55 -21.28
C ALA A 314 15.45 11.06 -21.11
N ALA A 315 14.39 11.88 -21.09
CA ALA A 315 14.47 13.32 -20.83
C ALA A 315 15.05 13.66 -19.44
N LYS A 316 15.00 12.71 -18.49
CA LYS A 316 15.55 12.82 -17.14
C LYS A 316 16.85 12.05 -16.94
N SER A 317 17.44 11.49 -18.01
CA SER A 317 18.60 10.59 -17.93
C SER A 317 18.33 9.36 -17.04
N ILE A 318 17.09 8.87 -17.05
CA ILE A 318 16.65 7.66 -16.35
C ILE A 318 16.33 6.60 -17.39
N THR A 319 16.91 5.40 -17.25
CA THR A 319 16.57 4.26 -18.09
C THR A 319 15.20 3.71 -17.67
N VAL A 320 14.27 3.61 -18.60
CA VAL A 320 12.97 2.96 -18.38
C VAL A 320 12.95 1.60 -19.08
N LEU A 321 12.61 0.56 -18.33
CA LEU A 321 12.55 -0.82 -18.82
C LEU A 321 11.15 -1.40 -18.63
N PHE A 322 10.77 -2.30 -19.54
CA PHE A 322 9.57 -3.10 -19.44
C PHE A 322 9.98 -4.58 -19.47
N SER A 323 9.60 -5.33 -18.45
CA SER A 323 10.08 -6.71 -18.29
C SER A 323 9.02 -7.66 -17.74
N LYS A 324 9.41 -8.93 -17.65
CA LYS A 324 8.72 -9.98 -16.87
C LYS A 324 9.67 -10.59 -15.83
N ARG A 325 10.63 -9.80 -15.35
CA ARG A 325 11.59 -10.21 -14.32
C ARG A 325 10.86 -10.38 -12.99
N ASN A 326 11.21 -11.37 -12.18
CA ASN A 326 10.76 -11.47 -10.79
C ASN A 326 11.39 -10.35 -9.95
N PRO A 327 10.73 -9.89 -8.88
CA PRO A 327 11.09 -8.65 -8.19
C PRO A 327 12.55 -8.56 -7.71
N ALA A 328 13.08 -9.65 -7.16
CA ALA A 328 14.42 -9.71 -6.60
C ALA A 328 15.39 -10.56 -7.43
N GLU A 329 15.12 -10.88 -8.71
CA GLU A 329 16.16 -11.49 -9.56
C GLU A 329 17.44 -10.65 -9.50
N LYS A 330 18.59 -11.32 -9.62
CA LYS A 330 19.90 -10.66 -9.48
C LYS A 330 20.03 -9.54 -10.51
N LEU A 331 20.48 -8.37 -10.06
CA LEU A 331 20.89 -7.30 -10.95
C LEU A 331 22.36 -7.49 -11.33
N ASP A 332 22.69 -7.24 -12.60
CA ASP A 332 24.08 -7.28 -13.08
C ASP A 332 24.88 -6.06 -12.60
N GLY A 333 24.18 -4.99 -12.18
CA GLY A 333 24.77 -3.72 -11.77
C GLY A 333 24.91 -3.54 -10.25
N GLY A 334 25.49 -2.41 -9.87
CA GLY A 334 25.73 -2.03 -8.46
C GLY A 334 24.61 -1.20 -7.83
N GLU A 335 23.46 -1.08 -8.48
CA GLU A 335 22.31 -0.29 -8.04
C GLU A 335 21.65 -0.85 -6.77
N LEU A 336 21.09 0.04 -5.96
CA LEU A 336 20.19 -0.34 -4.88
C LEU A 336 18.85 -0.77 -5.50
N LEU A 337 18.50 -2.05 -5.38
CA LEU A 337 17.17 -2.52 -5.72
C LEU A 337 16.15 -1.92 -4.74
N VAL A 338 15.19 -1.15 -5.27
CA VAL A 338 14.03 -0.66 -4.55
C VAL A 338 12.79 -1.19 -5.25
N LEU A 339 12.16 -2.22 -4.68
CA LEU A 339 11.01 -2.87 -5.29
C LEU A 339 9.71 -2.52 -4.56
N SER A 340 8.63 -2.37 -5.34
CA SER A 340 7.28 -2.26 -4.82
C SER A 340 6.56 -3.60 -4.84
N TYR A 341 5.65 -3.80 -3.90
CA TYR A 341 4.65 -4.86 -3.98
C TYR A 341 3.24 -4.26 -3.80
N ALA A 342 2.27 -4.86 -4.49
CA ALA A 342 0.86 -4.53 -4.30
C ALA A 342 0.44 -4.97 -2.90
N TRP A 343 -0.17 -4.05 -2.15
CA TRP A 343 -0.70 -4.29 -0.81
C TRP A 343 -2.17 -3.85 -0.74
N ASP A 344 -2.91 -4.32 0.26
CA ASP A 344 -4.25 -3.85 0.60
C ASP A 344 -4.25 -2.72 1.64
N GLY A 345 -5.20 -1.79 1.47
CA GLY A 345 -5.41 -0.67 2.39
C GLY A 345 -5.94 -1.07 3.78
N ASN A 346 -6.35 -2.33 3.97
CA ASN A 346 -6.93 -2.82 5.23
C ASN A 346 -6.46 -4.23 5.62
N SER A 347 -5.23 -4.64 5.27
CA SER A 347 -4.64 -5.88 5.77
C SER A 347 -3.24 -5.66 6.35
N PHE A 348 -2.76 -6.62 7.13
CA PHE A 348 -1.35 -6.69 7.50
C PHE A 348 -0.48 -7.02 6.27
N PRO A 349 0.83 -6.72 6.29
CA PRO A 349 1.71 -7.05 5.18
C PRO A 349 1.62 -8.55 4.87
N GLY A 350 1.38 -8.88 3.60
CA GLY A 350 1.21 -10.25 3.13
C GLY A 350 -0.24 -10.71 2.98
N ASN A 351 -1.21 -10.00 3.56
CA ASN A 351 -2.65 -10.29 3.46
C ASN A 351 -2.96 -11.80 3.59
N GLU A 352 -3.29 -12.50 2.50
CA GLU A 352 -3.63 -13.93 2.48
C GLU A 352 -2.50 -14.85 2.98
N TYR A 353 -1.27 -14.34 3.09
CA TYR A 353 -0.18 -14.97 3.82
C TYR A 353 -0.62 -15.45 5.20
N TRP A 354 -1.36 -14.63 5.95
CA TRP A 354 -1.75 -14.95 7.32
C TRP A 354 -2.81 -16.07 7.43
N SER A 355 -3.50 -16.39 6.34
CA SER A 355 -4.41 -17.55 6.24
C SER A 355 -3.75 -18.77 5.58
N GLY A 356 -2.45 -18.71 5.27
CA GLY A 356 -1.69 -19.80 4.66
C GLY A 356 -1.74 -19.85 3.13
N SER A 357 -2.35 -18.85 2.48
CA SER A 357 -2.35 -18.75 1.01
C SER A 357 -1.06 -18.06 0.54
N LEU A 358 -0.03 -18.86 0.27
CA LEU A 358 1.34 -18.35 0.04
C LEU A 358 1.63 -17.86 -1.38
N ALA A 359 0.70 -18.08 -2.33
CA ALA A 359 0.85 -17.71 -3.74
C ALA A 359 -0.42 -17.06 -4.32
N GLY A 360 -1.37 -16.67 -3.47
CA GLY A 360 -2.69 -16.16 -3.88
C GLY A 360 -2.64 -14.82 -4.62
N SER A 361 -1.73 -13.93 -4.23
CA SER A 361 -1.57 -12.57 -4.77
C SER A 361 -0.09 -12.13 -4.74
N GLY A 362 0.19 -10.86 -5.07
CA GLY A 362 1.54 -10.30 -4.91
C GLY A 362 1.92 -10.14 -3.44
N ASP A 363 0.94 -9.92 -2.56
CA ASP A 363 1.10 -9.78 -1.12
C ASP A 363 1.81 -10.96 -0.45
N PRO A 364 1.30 -12.20 -0.52
CA PRO A 364 1.96 -13.33 0.11
C PRO A 364 3.27 -13.67 -0.59
N ALA A 365 3.40 -13.43 -1.89
CA ALA A 365 4.67 -13.62 -2.59
C ALA A 365 5.77 -12.70 -2.02
N ALA A 366 5.45 -11.42 -1.78
CA ALA A 366 6.34 -10.44 -1.16
C ALA A 366 6.66 -10.78 0.30
N ALA A 367 5.66 -11.24 1.07
CA ALA A 367 5.86 -11.69 2.44
C ALA A 367 6.73 -12.94 2.51
N CYS A 368 6.52 -13.91 1.63
CA CYS A 368 7.28 -15.15 1.56
C CYS A 368 8.74 -14.93 1.18
N MET A 369 9.02 -14.04 0.23
CA MET A 369 10.39 -13.80 -0.24
C MET A 369 11.23 -12.93 0.70
N SER A 370 10.62 -12.26 1.68
CA SER A 370 11.29 -11.19 2.44
C SER A 370 10.90 -11.11 3.91
N THR A 371 11.56 -10.22 4.65
CA THR A 371 11.32 -9.99 6.08
C THR A 371 10.11 -9.11 6.40
N ILE A 372 9.31 -8.68 5.42
CA ILE A 372 8.22 -7.70 5.65
C ILE A 372 7.11 -8.19 6.59
N ALA A 373 6.86 -9.50 6.65
CA ALA A 373 5.85 -10.08 7.55
C ALA A 373 6.15 -9.77 9.04
N GLU A 374 7.40 -9.43 9.36
CA GLU A 374 7.85 -9.02 10.68
C GLU A 374 8.23 -7.53 10.73
N LEU A 375 8.96 -7.01 9.73
CA LEU A 375 9.43 -5.61 9.75
C LEU A 375 8.31 -4.58 9.56
N HIS A 376 7.34 -4.86 8.68
CA HIS A 376 6.17 -4.01 8.43
C HIS A 376 4.99 -4.32 9.37
N ASN A 377 5.16 -5.26 10.30
CA ASN A 377 4.09 -5.70 11.19
C ASN A 377 4.13 -4.92 12.51
N PRO A 378 3.11 -4.10 12.84
CA PRO A 378 3.11 -3.26 14.03
C PRO A 378 3.02 -4.06 15.35
N LEU A 379 2.67 -5.35 15.30
CA LEU A 379 2.71 -6.23 16.48
C LEU A 379 4.12 -6.77 16.76
N VAL A 380 5.00 -6.76 15.76
CA VAL A 380 6.40 -7.24 15.88
C VAL A 380 7.39 -6.08 15.97
N ASN A 381 7.19 -5.03 15.17
CA ASN A 381 7.98 -3.80 15.14
C ASN A 381 7.13 -2.57 15.53
N PRO A 382 6.63 -2.47 16.78
CA PRO A 382 5.64 -1.45 17.15
C PRO A 382 6.13 -0.01 17.00
N GLU A 383 7.44 0.23 17.04
CA GLU A 383 8.00 1.59 17.04
C GLU A 383 8.06 2.23 15.65
N PHE A 384 7.97 1.47 14.55
CA PHE A 384 8.04 2.07 13.20
C PHE A 384 6.83 2.96 12.89
N VAL A 385 5.69 2.74 13.54
CA VAL A 385 4.47 3.52 13.30
C VAL A 385 4.59 4.98 13.74
N LYS A 386 5.63 5.32 14.53
CA LYS A 386 5.99 6.69 14.90
C LYS A 386 6.92 7.35 13.87
N ARG A 387 7.48 6.58 12.93
CA ARG A 387 8.45 7.05 11.93
C ARG A 387 7.72 7.30 10.63
N ILE A 388 7.19 8.52 10.51
CA ILE A 388 6.48 8.98 9.32
C ILE A 388 7.45 9.81 8.49
N LYS A 389 7.77 9.32 7.29
CA LYS A 389 8.50 10.06 6.27
C LYS A 389 7.49 10.73 5.34
N ILE A 390 7.60 12.04 5.24
CA ILE A 390 6.86 12.81 4.25
C ILE A 390 7.64 12.81 2.94
N CYS A 391 7.02 12.28 1.89
CA CYS A 391 7.51 12.35 0.51
C CYS A 391 7.03 13.66 -0.10
N ASP A 392 7.96 14.56 -0.39
CA ASP A 392 7.68 15.86 -0.99
C ASP A 392 8.41 15.98 -2.33
N GLY A 393 7.63 16.20 -3.39
CA GLY A 393 8.12 16.44 -4.74
C GLY A 393 8.34 17.93 -5.06
N GLY A 394 8.15 18.82 -4.08
CA GLY A 394 8.35 20.26 -4.24
C GLY A 394 7.21 20.98 -4.96
N ARG A 395 5.97 20.52 -4.79
CA ARG A 395 4.76 21.04 -5.47
C ARG A 395 3.62 21.37 -4.53
#